data_AF-A0A6U5FWN7-F1
#
_entry.id   AF-A0A6U5FWN7-F1
#
_cell.length_a   1.000
_cell.length_b   1.000
_cell.length_c   1.000
_cell.angle_alpha   90.00
_cell.angle_beta   90.00
_cell.angle_gamma   90.00
#
_symmetry.space_group_name_H-M   'P 1'
#
loop_
_entity.id
_entity.type
_entity.pdbx_description
1 polymer ?
#
loop_
_entity_poly.entity_id
_entity_poly.type
_entity_poly.pdbx_seq_one_letter_code
_entity_poly.pdbx_strand_id
1 'polypeptide(L)'
;MEQEKVEEERRRKEEKELRDKQEKESEAQPEKAEKEDGNARLQDFLNDVDTKPNENSGSKTAPPADPAAASEDDLLSSFLSSVEAPPAHKPAPPAPSAPRWKESAADLGDAAQQIERLATGPNAFWKNLNPFAVLRLPHTAEERDIAGRYRALASLVHPDKCRLEKADAAFDVLRRAHEILMRKGGEPEHPTKATASDADEAAEAAEGGLAGKDRKYVVDLVEAGLQRGKRDFERAKKQGILTRTLEETQERTVQKVFAELEYKRRDVEERLRKNEGREREQQEEEQNKLKREREFERGWRDGKRVNHRVGNWRNFNKKQKK
;
A
#
# COMPACT_ATOMS: atom_id res chain seq x y z
N MET A 1 -43.20 -35.17 37.94
CA MET A 1 -42.62 -35.88 36.78
C MET A 1 -42.65 -35.05 35.51
N GLU A 2 -43.80 -34.55 35.01
CA GLU A 2 -43.78 -33.68 33.81
C GLU A 2 -43.31 -32.25 34.08
N GLN A 3 -43.74 -31.63 35.18
CA GLN A 3 -43.29 -30.27 35.55
C GLN A 3 -41.77 -30.21 35.82
N GLU A 4 -41.23 -31.26 36.41
CA GLU A 4 -39.81 -31.41 36.74
C GLU A 4 -38.94 -31.56 35.47
N LYS A 5 -39.43 -32.26 34.43
CA LYS A 5 -38.75 -32.37 33.14
C LYS A 5 -38.73 -31.05 32.36
N VAL A 6 -39.80 -30.27 32.46
CA VAL A 6 -39.88 -28.93 31.83
C VAL A 6 -38.92 -27.96 32.51
N GLU A 7 -38.80 -28.04 33.83
CA GLU A 7 -37.85 -27.23 34.61
C GLU A 7 -36.40 -27.63 34.36
N GLU A 8 -36.12 -28.92 34.18
CA GLU A 8 -34.80 -29.45 33.79
C GLU A 8 -34.39 -29.01 32.36
N GLU A 9 -35.31 -29.05 31.39
CA GLU A 9 -35.05 -28.52 30.04
C GLU A 9 -34.79 -27.02 30.04
N ARG A 10 -35.51 -26.25 30.86
CA ARG A 10 -35.31 -24.82 30.98
C ARG A 10 -33.95 -24.50 31.60
N ARG A 11 -33.54 -25.22 32.65
CA ARG A 11 -32.20 -25.08 33.24
C ARG A 11 -31.10 -25.42 32.25
N ARG A 12 -31.27 -26.48 31.45
CA ARG A 12 -30.31 -26.87 30.41
C ARG A 12 -30.20 -25.82 29.29
N LYS A 13 -31.29 -25.12 28.99
CA LYS A 13 -31.31 -24.03 28.02
C LYS A 13 -30.63 -22.77 28.57
N GLU A 14 -30.89 -22.42 29.83
CA GLU A 14 -30.24 -21.30 30.52
C GLU A 14 -28.73 -21.56 30.68
N GLU A 15 -28.32 -22.79 30.99
CA GLU A 15 -26.90 -23.19 31.09
C GLU A 15 -26.19 -23.11 29.73
N LYS A 16 -26.87 -23.49 28.65
CA LYS A 16 -26.34 -23.36 27.28
C LYS A 16 -26.17 -21.90 26.87
N GLU A 17 -27.16 -21.04 27.14
CA GLU A 17 -27.05 -19.60 26.86
C GLU A 17 -25.92 -18.95 27.68
N LEU A 18 -25.71 -19.38 28.92
CA LEU A 18 -24.62 -18.87 29.75
C LEU A 18 -23.25 -19.27 29.18
N ARG A 19 -23.13 -20.49 28.68
CA ARG A 19 -21.90 -21.02 28.05
C ARG A 19 -21.59 -20.30 26.74
N ASP A 20 -22.59 -20.12 25.88
CA ASP A 20 -22.43 -19.41 24.60
C ASP A 20 -22.07 -17.92 24.83
N LYS A 21 -22.57 -17.32 25.93
CA LYS A 21 -22.23 -15.95 26.32
C LYS A 21 -20.80 -15.84 26.87
N GLN A 22 -20.37 -16.80 27.68
CA GLN A 22 -18.98 -16.87 28.17
C GLN A 22 -17.98 -17.11 27.03
N GLU A 23 -18.34 -17.93 26.04
CA GLU A 23 -17.50 -18.20 24.87
C GLU A 23 -17.32 -16.92 24.03
N LYS A 24 -18.41 -16.19 23.73
CA LYS A 24 -18.34 -14.88 23.07
C LYS A 24 -17.54 -13.82 23.85
N GLU A 25 -17.68 -13.78 25.18
CA GLU A 25 -16.90 -12.84 26.01
C GLU A 25 -15.42 -13.22 26.05
N SER A 26 -15.08 -14.52 26.03
CA SER A 26 -13.70 -15.00 26.00
C SER A 26 -13.02 -14.76 24.64
N GLU A 27 -13.78 -14.78 23.54
CA GLU A 27 -13.29 -14.52 22.19
C GLU A 27 -13.09 -13.01 21.93
N ALA A 28 -13.87 -12.15 22.60
CA ALA A 28 -13.78 -10.69 22.47
C ALA A 28 -12.62 -10.05 23.28
N GLN A 29 -12.10 -10.75 24.30
CA GLN A 29 -10.97 -10.27 25.12
C GLN A 29 -9.62 -10.22 24.39
N PRO A 30 -9.18 -11.26 23.64
CA PRO A 30 -7.91 -11.20 22.91
C PRO A 30 -7.93 -10.15 21.80
N GLU A 31 -9.08 -9.92 21.15
CA GLU A 31 -9.19 -8.95 20.05
C GLU A 31 -9.10 -7.48 20.51
N LYS A 32 -9.46 -7.20 21.78
CA LYS A 32 -9.27 -5.87 22.39
C LYS A 32 -7.82 -5.66 22.85
N ALA A 33 -7.19 -6.70 23.41
CA ALA A 33 -5.78 -6.65 23.81
C ALA A 33 -4.85 -6.42 22.62
N GLU A 34 -5.08 -7.08 21.47
CA GLU A 34 -4.28 -6.86 20.26
C GLU A 34 -4.42 -5.44 19.68
N LYS A 35 -5.60 -4.82 19.81
CA LYS A 35 -5.83 -3.43 19.36
C LYS A 35 -5.20 -2.40 20.27
N GLU A 36 -5.18 -2.66 21.59
CA GLU A 36 -4.49 -1.81 22.57
C GLU A 36 -2.96 -1.91 22.44
N ASP A 37 -2.42 -3.10 22.24
CA ASP A 37 -0.98 -3.32 21.98
C ASP A 37 -0.53 -2.70 20.66
N GLY A 38 -1.36 -2.76 19.62
CA GLY A 38 -1.11 -2.10 18.33
C GLY A 38 -1.06 -0.57 18.45
N ASN A 39 -1.92 0.01 19.29
CA ASN A 39 -1.97 1.46 19.53
C ASN A 39 -0.81 1.93 20.43
N ALA A 40 -0.45 1.15 21.46
CA ALA A 40 0.70 1.41 22.31
C ALA A 40 2.02 1.35 21.52
N ARG A 41 2.19 0.36 20.64
CA ARG A 41 3.37 0.24 19.75
C ARG A 41 3.49 1.41 18.77
N LEU A 42 2.38 2.04 18.41
CA LEU A 42 2.34 3.23 17.56
C LEU A 42 2.71 4.50 18.34
N GLN A 43 2.31 4.60 19.60
CA GLN A 43 2.68 5.69 20.52
C GLN A 43 4.15 5.63 20.94
N ASP A 44 4.69 4.43 21.19
CA ASP A 44 6.11 4.24 21.49
C ASP A 44 6.99 4.61 20.28
N PHE A 45 6.54 4.32 19.06
CA PHE A 45 7.20 4.78 17.83
C PHE A 45 7.22 6.32 17.69
N LEU A 46 6.19 7.01 18.17
CA LEU A 46 6.14 8.48 18.14
C LEU A 46 7.16 9.14 19.09
N ASN A 47 7.55 8.43 20.16
CA ASN A 47 8.43 8.95 21.22
C ASN A 47 9.92 8.62 21.01
N ASP A 48 10.26 7.53 20.31
CA ASP A 48 11.64 7.03 20.20
C ASP A 48 12.49 7.69 19.09
N VAL A 49 11.96 8.72 18.41
CA VAL A 49 12.64 9.46 17.32
C VAL A 49 13.40 10.70 17.83
N ASP A 50 13.55 10.86 19.15
CA ASP A 50 14.07 12.10 19.78
C ASP A 50 15.50 12.01 20.36
N THR A 51 16.34 11.05 19.98
CA THR A 51 17.74 11.05 20.48
C THR A 51 18.83 10.73 19.45
N LYS A 52 19.37 11.79 18.81
CA LYS A 52 20.79 12.25 18.84
C LYS A 52 21.22 12.95 17.53
N PRO A 53 21.91 14.11 17.59
CA PRO A 53 22.49 14.78 16.42
C PRO A 53 23.92 14.29 16.14
N ASN A 54 24.34 14.30 14.87
CA ASN A 54 25.73 14.07 14.47
C ASN A 54 26.24 15.30 13.68
N GLU A 55 27.29 15.91 14.22
CA GLU A 55 28.01 17.04 13.65
C GLU A 55 29.10 16.56 12.69
N ASN A 56 29.26 17.20 11.51
CA ASN A 56 30.61 17.54 11.05
C ASN A 56 30.64 18.63 9.94
N SER A 57 31.39 19.69 10.24
CA SER A 57 32.03 20.69 9.36
C SER A 57 33.14 20.08 8.49
N GLY A 58 33.74 20.64 7.42
CA GLY A 58 33.69 21.95 6.77
C GLY A 58 34.94 22.15 5.87
N SER A 59 34.86 23.11 4.93
CA SER A 59 35.94 23.82 4.20
C SER A 59 36.77 23.03 3.14
N LYS A 60 37.30 23.59 2.03
CA LYS A 60 38.01 24.88 1.84
C LYS A 60 38.17 25.26 0.34
N THR A 61 38.57 26.52 0.11
CA THR A 61 38.66 27.36 -1.11
C THR A 61 40.06 27.47 -1.78
N ALA A 62 40.10 27.61 -3.13
CA ALA A 62 40.95 28.36 -4.14
C ALA A 62 42.41 28.87 -3.83
N PRO A 63 43.24 29.51 -4.74
CA PRO A 63 43.12 29.97 -6.16
C PRO A 63 44.46 29.85 -7.03
N PRO A 64 44.91 30.76 -7.96
CA PRO A 64 45.30 30.45 -9.37
C PRO A 64 46.73 30.92 -9.85
N ALA A 65 47.06 30.78 -11.14
CA ALA A 65 48.20 31.48 -11.80
C ALA A 65 48.03 31.62 -13.35
N ASP A 66 48.47 32.77 -13.88
CA ASP A 66 48.38 33.30 -15.27
C ASP A 66 49.49 32.75 -16.25
N PRO A 67 49.88 33.41 -17.38
CA PRO A 67 49.35 33.16 -18.73
C PRO A 67 50.47 32.94 -19.81
N ALA A 68 50.06 32.91 -21.09
CA ALA A 68 50.82 33.13 -22.32
C ALA A 68 51.32 31.91 -23.12
N ALA A 69 50.88 31.82 -24.38
CA ALA A 69 51.72 31.79 -25.60
C ALA A 69 50.84 31.50 -26.83
N ALA A 70 50.95 32.36 -27.84
CA ALA A 70 50.32 32.21 -29.15
C ALA A 70 51.22 31.40 -30.09
N SER A 71 50.64 30.53 -30.93
CA SER A 71 51.27 30.10 -32.18
C SER A 71 50.26 29.46 -33.16
N GLU A 72 50.12 30.11 -34.31
CA GLU A 72 50.20 29.53 -35.67
C GLU A 72 49.06 28.65 -36.24
N ASP A 73 47.95 28.41 -35.52
CA ASP A 73 46.76 27.74 -36.10
C ASP A 73 45.69 28.69 -36.68
N ASP A 74 45.91 30.01 -36.61
CA ASP A 74 44.94 31.05 -37.03
C ASP A 74 44.96 31.40 -38.52
N LEU A 75 45.82 30.75 -39.32
CA LEU A 75 45.91 31.01 -40.75
C LEU A 75 45.03 30.08 -41.58
N LEU A 76 44.50 29.01 -41.00
CA LEU A 76 43.57 28.08 -41.64
C LEU A 76 42.10 28.36 -41.26
N SER A 77 41.83 29.07 -40.17
CA SER A 77 40.47 29.44 -39.70
C SER A 77 39.82 30.52 -40.56
N SER A 78 40.62 31.42 -41.14
CA SER A 78 40.14 32.48 -42.06
C SER A 78 39.66 31.92 -43.40
N PHE A 79 40.21 30.78 -43.86
CA PHE A 79 39.85 30.18 -45.16
C PHE A 79 38.50 29.44 -45.12
N LEU A 80 38.16 28.79 -44.00
CA LEU A 80 36.85 28.12 -43.82
C LEU A 80 35.71 29.07 -43.45
N SER A 81 36.01 30.33 -43.13
CA SER A 81 34.99 31.35 -42.80
C SER A 81 34.36 32.02 -44.04
N SER A 82 34.80 31.68 -45.27
CA SER A 82 34.30 32.31 -46.51
C SER A 82 33.33 31.43 -47.31
N VAL A 83 32.83 30.34 -46.73
CA VAL A 83 31.67 29.63 -47.28
C VAL A 83 30.42 30.14 -46.57
N GLU A 84 29.62 30.84 -47.35
CA GLU A 84 28.36 31.50 -47.02
C GLU A 84 27.39 30.56 -46.28
N ALA A 85 27.19 30.81 -44.98
CA ALA A 85 26.21 30.13 -44.15
C ALA A 85 24.85 30.86 -44.21
N PRO A 86 23.71 30.14 -44.29
CA PRO A 86 22.37 30.73 -44.30
C PRO A 86 22.09 31.55 -43.02
N PRO A 87 21.18 32.54 -43.05
CA PRO A 87 21.03 33.53 -41.99
C PRO A 87 20.76 32.87 -40.64
N ALA A 88 21.64 33.19 -39.69
CA ALA A 88 21.61 32.76 -38.31
C ALA A 88 20.27 33.15 -37.63
N HIS A 89 19.41 32.17 -37.45
CA HIS A 89 18.44 32.21 -36.36
C HIS A 89 19.27 32.24 -35.07
N LYS A 90 19.26 33.35 -34.32
CA LYS A 90 19.84 33.40 -32.99
C LYS A 90 19.36 32.17 -32.23
N PRO A 91 20.23 31.31 -31.67
CA PRO A 91 19.75 30.30 -30.74
C PRO A 91 19.06 31.08 -29.62
N ALA A 92 17.77 30.81 -29.42
CA ALA A 92 17.10 31.24 -28.21
C ALA A 92 17.99 30.85 -27.02
N PRO A 93 18.13 31.68 -25.97
CA PRO A 93 18.82 31.25 -24.77
C PRO A 93 18.24 29.88 -24.39
N PRO A 94 19.07 28.87 -24.05
CA PRO A 94 18.53 27.59 -23.62
C PRO A 94 17.54 27.91 -22.51
N ALA A 95 16.26 27.54 -22.72
CA ALA A 95 15.26 27.62 -21.67
C ALA A 95 15.91 27.08 -20.40
N PRO A 96 15.75 27.73 -19.22
CA PRO A 96 16.44 27.32 -18.01
C PRO A 96 16.16 25.83 -17.81
N SER A 97 17.15 24.98 -18.11
CA SER A 97 16.98 23.54 -18.04
C SER A 97 16.63 23.27 -16.59
N ALA A 98 15.48 22.65 -16.35
CA ALA A 98 15.03 22.29 -15.01
C ALA A 98 16.21 21.69 -14.22
N PRO A 99 16.31 21.97 -12.91
CA PRO A 99 17.43 21.50 -12.11
C PRO A 99 17.57 20.00 -12.31
N ARG A 100 18.61 19.60 -13.05
CA ARG A 100 18.92 18.22 -13.38
C ARG A 100 19.39 17.59 -12.08
N TRP A 101 18.43 17.12 -11.29
CA TRP A 101 18.73 16.54 -10.00
C TRP A 101 19.69 15.37 -10.25
N LYS A 102 20.60 15.19 -9.32
CA LYS A 102 21.86 14.48 -9.53
C LYS A 102 21.60 13.02 -9.93
N GLU A 103 21.73 12.73 -11.23
CA GLU A 103 21.65 11.37 -11.80
C GLU A 103 22.88 10.51 -11.43
N SER A 104 23.90 11.10 -10.79
CA SER A 104 25.16 10.42 -10.53
C SER A 104 25.00 9.35 -9.45
N ALA A 105 25.48 8.14 -9.76
CA ALA A 105 25.50 6.98 -8.84
C ALA A 105 26.09 7.30 -7.46
N ALA A 106 27.02 8.27 -7.39
CA ALA A 106 27.63 8.75 -6.15
C ALA A 106 26.64 9.35 -5.14
N ASP A 107 25.50 9.88 -5.59
CA ASP A 107 24.46 10.48 -4.75
C ASP A 107 23.57 9.41 -4.07
N LEU A 108 23.49 8.20 -4.65
CA LEU A 108 22.58 7.15 -4.18
C LEU A 108 23.15 6.29 -3.04
N GLY A 109 24.46 6.35 -2.82
CA GLY A 109 25.15 5.57 -1.80
C GLY A 109 25.38 4.12 -2.21
N ASP A 110 25.57 3.25 -1.20
CA ASP A 110 25.84 1.82 -1.42
C ASP A 110 24.55 0.99 -1.56
N ALA A 111 24.67 -0.17 -2.23
CA ALA A 111 23.56 -1.09 -2.42
C ALA A 111 23.00 -1.60 -1.08
N ALA A 112 23.87 -1.90 -0.11
CA ALA A 112 23.45 -2.38 1.20
C ALA A 112 22.62 -1.35 1.96
N GLN A 113 23.07 -0.09 1.98
CA GLN A 113 22.35 1.02 2.61
C GLN A 113 20.97 1.23 1.99
N GLN A 114 20.86 1.00 0.68
CA GLN A 114 19.60 1.21 -0.01
C GLN A 114 18.60 0.08 0.22
N ILE A 115 19.06 -1.16 0.31
CA ILE A 115 18.24 -2.30 0.72
C ILE A 115 17.80 -2.12 2.17
N GLU A 116 18.71 -1.68 3.05
CA GLU A 116 18.36 -1.39 4.43
C GLU A 116 17.26 -0.34 4.50
N ARG A 117 17.40 0.79 3.81
CA ARG A 117 16.36 1.83 3.79
C ARG A 117 15.00 1.32 3.28
N LEU A 118 14.99 0.51 2.23
CA LEU A 118 13.77 0.13 1.51
C LEU A 118 13.09 -1.12 2.07
N ALA A 119 13.83 -2.11 2.59
CA ALA A 119 13.27 -3.41 2.95
C ALA A 119 13.49 -3.81 4.42
N THR A 120 14.62 -3.44 5.01
CA THR A 120 15.00 -3.95 6.35
C THR A 120 14.83 -2.92 7.46
N GLY A 121 14.85 -1.64 7.11
CA GLY A 121 14.94 -0.54 8.05
C GLY A 121 13.66 -0.38 8.89
N PRO A 122 13.80 0.18 10.11
CA PRO A 122 12.65 0.48 10.94
C PRO A 122 11.74 1.47 10.20
N ASN A 123 10.47 1.10 10.08
CA ASN A 123 9.44 1.91 9.40
C ASN A 123 9.65 2.07 7.89
N ALA A 124 10.42 1.17 7.26
CA ALA A 124 10.54 1.12 5.81
C ALA A 124 9.15 1.09 5.15
N PHE A 125 8.23 0.28 5.69
CA PHE A 125 6.83 0.24 5.23
C PHE A 125 6.23 1.65 5.13
N TRP A 126 6.22 2.42 6.24
CA TRP A 126 5.59 3.75 6.32
C TRP A 126 6.28 4.83 5.49
N LYS A 127 7.59 4.73 5.29
CA LYS A 127 8.35 5.67 4.44
C LYS A 127 8.15 5.38 2.96
N ASN A 128 7.92 4.12 2.60
CA ASN A 128 7.78 3.67 1.22
C ASN A 128 6.41 3.92 0.61
N LEU A 129 5.41 4.37 1.39
CA LEU A 129 4.10 4.72 0.84
C LEU A 129 4.19 5.89 -0.13
N ASN A 130 5.12 6.82 0.10
CA ASN A 130 5.32 7.94 -0.80
C ASN A 130 6.29 7.53 -1.93
N PRO A 131 5.82 7.43 -3.20
CA PRO A 131 6.66 7.03 -4.33
C PRO A 131 7.85 7.97 -4.58
N PHE A 132 7.69 9.27 -4.32
CA PHE A 132 8.76 10.26 -4.48
C PHE A 132 9.85 10.09 -3.40
N ALA A 133 9.47 9.75 -2.17
CA ALA A 133 10.42 9.45 -1.10
C ALA A 133 11.23 8.17 -1.37
N VAL A 134 10.59 7.17 -1.99
CA VAL A 134 11.26 5.94 -2.45
C VAL A 134 12.34 6.27 -3.48
N LEU A 135 12.03 7.12 -4.47
CA LEU A 135 13.01 7.50 -5.49
C LEU A 135 14.01 8.58 -5.03
N ARG A 136 13.83 9.16 -3.84
CA ARG A 136 14.61 10.33 -3.36
C ARG A 136 14.53 11.50 -4.35
N LEU A 137 13.33 11.79 -4.82
CA LEU A 137 13.05 12.92 -5.71
C LEU A 137 12.04 13.87 -5.05
N PRO A 138 12.10 15.17 -5.37
CA PRO A 138 11.03 16.09 -5.04
C PRO A 138 9.77 15.77 -5.86
N HIS A 139 8.60 16.16 -5.35
CA HIS A 139 7.31 16.01 -6.03
C HIS A 139 7.22 16.87 -7.32
N THR A 140 8.11 17.84 -7.50
CA THR A 140 8.22 18.69 -8.68
C THR A 140 9.06 18.06 -9.82
N ALA A 141 9.59 16.85 -9.63
CA ALA A 141 10.43 16.19 -10.63
C ALA A 141 9.64 15.78 -11.88
N GLU A 142 10.30 15.85 -13.05
CA GLU A 142 9.70 15.47 -14.33
C GLU A 142 9.66 13.94 -14.54
N GLU A 143 9.00 13.46 -15.61
CA GLU A 143 8.92 12.03 -15.92
C GLU A 143 10.27 11.44 -16.35
N ARG A 144 11.01 12.15 -17.22
CA ARG A 144 12.34 11.73 -17.70
C ARG A 144 13.26 11.40 -16.53
N ASP A 145 13.23 12.34 -15.62
CA ASP A 145 13.82 12.31 -14.32
C ASP A 145 13.38 11.03 -13.57
N ILE A 146 12.11 10.86 -13.24
CA ILE A 146 11.62 9.69 -12.48
C ILE A 146 12.14 8.38 -13.08
N ALA A 147 12.13 8.24 -14.41
CA ALA A 147 12.68 7.09 -15.11
C ALA A 147 14.20 6.94 -14.91
N GLY A 148 14.96 8.03 -14.98
CA GLY A 148 16.41 8.03 -14.77
C GLY A 148 16.79 7.54 -13.36
N ARG A 149 16.10 8.02 -12.33
CA ARG A 149 16.38 7.65 -10.94
C ARG A 149 15.99 6.21 -10.66
N TYR A 150 14.85 5.78 -11.20
CA TYR A 150 14.43 4.39 -11.13
C TYR A 150 15.49 3.47 -11.76
N ARG A 151 15.97 3.74 -12.98
CA ARG A 151 17.00 2.92 -13.63
C ARG A 151 18.29 2.84 -12.80
N ALA A 152 18.75 3.96 -12.23
CA ALA A 152 19.94 3.99 -11.39
C ALA A 152 19.78 3.13 -10.12
N LEU A 153 18.65 3.29 -9.41
CA LEU A 153 18.34 2.54 -8.20
C LEU A 153 18.08 1.05 -8.48
N ALA A 154 17.31 0.77 -9.51
CA ALA A 154 17.00 -0.58 -9.96
C ALA A 154 18.27 -1.34 -10.33
N SER A 155 19.23 -0.71 -11.02
CA SER A 155 20.50 -1.36 -11.33
C SER A 155 21.37 -1.60 -10.09
N LEU A 156 21.26 -0.76 -9.05
CA LEU A 156 22.03 -0.92 -7.81
C LEU A 156 21.46 -2.05 -6.94
N VAL A 157 20.13 -2.19 -6.91
CA VAL A 157 19.40 -3.11 -6.02
C VAL A 157 18.86 -4.34 -6.77
N HIS A 158 19.25 -4.53 -8.04
CA HIS A 158 18.78 -5.66 -8.84
C HIS A 158 19.21 -6.99 -8.21
N PRO A 159 18.31 -7.99 -8.05
CA PRO A 159 18.64 -9.23 -7.36
C PRO A 159 19.73 -10.09 -8.05
N ASP A 160 19.85 -9.98 -9.37
CA ASP A 160 20.94 -10.64 -10.12
C ASP A 160 22.32 -10.01 -9.85
N LYS A 161 22.37 -8.68 -9.65
CA LYS A 161 23.64 -7.95 -9.44
C LYS A 161 24.00 -7.85 -7.96
N CYS A 162 22.99 -7.80 -7.09
CA CYS A 162 23.14 -7.65 -5.65
C CYS A 162 22.78 -8.96 -4.95
N ARG A 163 23.79 -9.64 -4.38
CA ARG A 163 23.62 -10.92 -3.65
C ARG A 163 23.15 -10.73 -2.21
N LEU A 164 22.70 -9.54 -1.84
CA LEU A 164 22.24 -9.23 -0.50
C LEU A 164 20.82 -9.75 -0.29
N GLU A 165 20.52 -10.20 0.92
CA GLU A 165 19.19 -10.64 1.28
C GLU A 165 18.17 -9.50 1.11
N LYS A 166 16.95 -9.84 0.69
CA LYS A 166 15.84 -8.89 0.46
C LYS A 166 16.08 -7.85 -0.64
N ALA A 167 17.09 -8.04 -1.50
CA ALA A 167 17.25 -7.25 -2.71
C ALA A 167 15.98 -7.29 -3.59
N ASP A 168 15.36 -8.47 -3.74
CA ASP A 168 14.08 -8.65 -4.42
C ASP A 168 12.99 -7.71 -3.88
N ALA A 169 12.78 -7.72 -2.55
CA ALA A 169 11.76 -6.92 -1.90
C ALA A 169 12.02 -5.41 -2.07
N ALA A 170 13.28 -4.98 -1.99
CA ALA A 170 13.65 -3.58 -2.22
C ALA A 170 13.44 -3.18 -3.69
N PHE A 171 13.74 -4.08 -4.63
CA PHE A 171 13.48 -3.88 -6.06
C PHE A 171 11.98 -3.76 -6.36
N ASP A 172 11.14 -4.59 -5.75
CA ASP A 172 9.67 -4.53 -5.90
C ASP A 172 9.09 -3.20 -5.38
N VAL A 173 9.63 -2.65 -4.31
CA VAL A 173 9.24 -1.31 -3.81
C VAL A 173 9.58 -0.22 -4.83
N LEU A 174 10.78 -0.26 -5.41
CA LEU A 174 11.20 0.69 -6.45
C LEU A 174 10.33 0.59 -7.70
N ARG A 175 10.02 -0.64 -8.13
CA ARG A 175 9.18 -0.92 -9.28
C ARG A 175 7.77 -0.37 -9.08
N ARG A 176 7.13 -0.65 -7.95
CA ARG A 176 5.80 -0.12 -7.62
C ARG A 176 5.77 1.40 -7.58
N ALA A 177 6.78 2.03 -6.98
CA ALA A 177 6.88 3.49 -6.95
C ALA A 177 6.98 4.09 -8.37
N HIS A 178 7.77 3.49 -9.25
CA HIS A 178 7.90 3.93 -10.63
C HIS A 178 6.61 3.71 -11.43
N GLU A 179 5.94 2.56 -11.27
CA GLU A 179 4.67 2.26 -11.95
C GLU A 179 3.57 3.25 -11.56
N ILE A 180 3.43 3.59 -10.28
CA ILE A 180 2.46 4.60 -9.80
C ILE A 180 2.73 5.97 -10.43
N LEU A 181 4.00 6.39 -10.51
CA LEU A 181 4.37 7.71 -11.04
C LEU A 181 4.34 7.80 -12.58
N MET A 182 4.49 6.67 -13.28
CA MET A 182 4.44 6.60 -14.74
C MET A 182 3.05 6.31 -15.29
N ARG A 183 2.09 5.97 -14.42
CA ARG A 183 0.70 5.80 -14.80
C ARG A 183 0.17 7.11 -15.40
N LYS A 184 -0.20 7.05 -16.67
CA LYS A 184 -0.83 8.17 -17.37
C LYS A 184 -2.32 8.14 -17.05
N GLY A 185 -2.81 9.23 -16.46
CA GLY A 185 -4.23 9.38 -16.16
C GLY A 185 -5.08 9.37 -17.41
N GLY A 186 -5.85 8.31 -17.57
CA GLY A 186 -6.71 8.16 -18.75
C GLY A 186 -7.27 6.76 -18.97
N GLU A 187 -6.68 5.71 -18.41
CA GLU A 187 -7.24 4.37 -18.55
C GLU A 187 -7.84 3.87 -17.24
N PRO A 188 -9.17 3.90 -17.10
CA PRO A 188 -9.83 3.10 -16.08
C PRO A 188 -9.59 1.64 -16.44
N GLU A 189 -8.69 0.99 -15.71
CA GLU A 189 -8.60 -0.46 -15.72
C GLU A 189 -9.99 -0.99 -15.34
N HIS A 190 -10.62 -1.67 -16.30
CA HIS A 190 -12.00 -2.13 -16.19
C HIS A 190 -12.26 -2.77 -14.83
N PRO A 191 -13.17 -2.22 -13.98
CA PRO A 191 -13.68 -2.99 -12.87
C PRO A 191 -14.47 -4.14 -13.48
N THR A 192 -13.90 -5.33 -13.43
CA THR A 192 -14.56 -6.58 -13.78
C THR A 192 -15.79 -6.73 -12.92
N LYS A 193 -16.95 -6.38 -13.49
CA LYS A 193 -18.30 -6.85 -13.12
C LYS A 193 -18.48 -7.18 -11.63
N ALA A 194 -18.33 -6.19 -10.76
CA ALA A 194 -18.78 -6.30 -9.37
C ALA A 194 -20.27 -5.91 -9.32
N THR A 195 -21.06 -6.68 -8.59
CA THR A 195 -22.45 -6.37 -8.25
C THR A 195 -22.52 -4.99 -7.57
N ALA A 196 -23.62 -4.25 -7.75
CA ALA A 196 -23.69 -2.82 -7.42
C ALA A 196 -23.34 -2.47 -5.95
N SER A 197 -23.54 -3.39 -5.00
CA SER A 197 -23.12 -3.23 -3.59
C SER A 197 -21.61 -3.38 -3.38
N ASP A 198 -20.98 -4.31 -4.11
CA ASP A 198 -19.54 -4.55 -4.03
C ASP A 198 -18.76 -3.49 -4.82
N ALA A 199 -19.40 -2.85 -5.79
CA ALA A 199 -18.82 -1.77 -6.57
C ALA A 199 -18.56 -0.50 -5.72
N ASP A 200 -19.45 -0.16 -4.80
CA ASP A 200 -19.29 1.01 -3.92
C ASP A 200 -18.20 0.77 -2.86
N GLU A 201 -18.16 -0.41 -2.24
CA GLU A 201 -17.09 -0.77 -1.28
C GLU A 201 -15.74 -0.94 -2.00
N ALA A 202 -15.71 -1.53 -3.20
CA ALA A 202 -14.50 -1.60 -4.01
C ALA A 202 -14.03 -0.22 -4.50
N ALA A 203 -14.96 0.70 -4.76
CA ALA A 203 -14.63 2.10 -5.06
C ALA A 203 -14.05 2.82 -3.84
N GLU A 204 -14.59 2.60 -2.64
CA GLU A 204 -14.04 3.13 -1.37
C GLU A 204 -12.63 2.55 -1.09
N ALA A 205 -12.41 1.26 -1.37
CA ALA A 205 -11.10 0.61 -1.24
C ALA A 205 -10.09 1.18 -2.25
N ALA A 206 -10.54 1.39 -3.49
CA ALA A 206 -9.78 2.06 -4.53
C ALA A 206 -9.48 3.51 -4.13
N GLU A 207 -10.38 4.21 -3.43
CA GLU A 207 -10.19 5.55 -2.87
C GLU A 207 -9.19 5.57 -1.69
N GLY A 208 -9.12 4.51 -0.90
CA GLY A 208 -8.18 4.36 0.20
C GLY A 208 -6.72 4.07 -0.20
N GLY A 209 -6.41 3.67 -1.43
CA GLY A 209 -5.03 3.27 -1.81
C GLY A 209 -4.20 4.31 -2.58
N LEU A 210 -3.09 3.87 -3.21
CA LEU A 210 -2.51 4.56 -4.37
C LEU A 210 -2.79 3.81 -5.69
N ALA A 211 -3.38 2.61 -5.58
CA ALA A 211 -3.81 1.83 -6.73
C ALA A 211 -4.86 2.61 -7.54
N GLY A 212 -4.72 2.63 -8.86
CA GLY A 212 -5.64 3.37 -9.72
C GLY A 212 -5.36 4.87 -9.85
N LYS A 213 -4.46 5.44 -9.03
CA LYS A 213 -4.19 6.89 -9.00
C LYS A 213 -2.99 7.28 -9.82
N ASP A 214 -3.13 8.41 -10.48
CA ASP A 214 -2.09 8.96 -11.35
C ASP A 214 -1.12 9.82 -10.56
N ARG A 215 0.03 10.11 -11.18
CA ARG A 215 1.06 10.98 -10.61
C ARG A 215 0.51 12.29 -10.04
N LYS A 216 -0.43 12.92 -10.75
CA LYS A 216 -1.02 14.20 -10.31
C LYS A 216 -1.65 14.10 -8.92
N TYR A 217 -2.40 13.03 -8.67
CA TYR A 217 -3.00 12.79 -7.35
C TYR A 217 -1.95 12.64 -6.26
N VAL A 218 -0.85 11.92 -6.55
CA VAL A 218 0.27 11.76 -5.60
C VAL A 218 0.93 13.10 -5.31
N VAL A 219 1.13 13.95 -6.32
CA VAL A 219 1.66 15.31 -6.15
C VAL A 219 0.72 16.16 -5.31
N ASP A 220 -0.57 16.17 -5.62
CA ASP A 220 -1.60 16.92 -4.86
C ASP A 220 -1.61 16.49 -3.38
N LEU A 221 -1.46 15.18 -3.11
CA LEU A 221 -1.40 14.63 -1.76
C LEU A 221 -0.13 15.08 -0.99
N VAL A 222 1.02 15.09 -1.65
CA VAL A 222 2.27 15.59 -1.09
C VAL A 222 2.16 17.08 -0.79
N GLU A 223 1.65 17.89 -1.73
CA GLU A 223 1.46 19.32 -1.55
C GLU A 223 0.50 19.63 -0.39
N ALA A 224 -0.63 18.91 -0.30
CA ALA A 224 -1.56 19.02 0.81
C ALA A 224 -0.88 18.70 2.16
N GLY A 225 -0.01 17.68 2.19
CA GLY A 225 0.84 17.35 3.33
C GLY A 225 1.79 18.49 3.69
N LEU A 226 2.52 19.06 2.73
CA LEU A 226 3.43 20.19 2.96
C LEU A 226 2.70 21.42 3.53
N GLN A 227 1.50 21.72 3.03
CA GLN A 227 0.68 22.83 3.52
C GLN A 227 0.13 22.57 4.93
N ARG A 228 -0.26 21.33 5.24
CA ARG A 228 -0.64 20.92 6.59
C ARG A 228 0.53 21.06 7.57
N GLY A 229 1.71 20.56 7.19
CA GLY A 229 2.94 20.70 7.96
C GLY A 229 3.35 22.13 8.24
N LYS A 230 3.25 23.02 7.24
CA LYS A 230 3.52 24.44 7.43
C LYS A 230 2.58 25.07 8.45
N ARG A 231 1.28 24.78 8.40
CA ARG A 231 0.29 25.26 9.38
C ARG A 231 0.57 24.73 10.78
N ASP A 232 0.93 23.46 10.89
CA ASP A 232 1.27 22.83 12.18
C ASP A 232 2.53 23.42 12.79
N PHE A 233 3.57 23.67 11.97
CA PHE A 233 4.79 24.37 12.38
C PHE A 233 4.50 25.79 12.88
N GLU A 234 3.72 26.57 12.14
CA GLU A 234 3.35 27.93 12.55
C GLU A 234 2.53 27.94 13.84
N ARG A 235 1.66 26.94 14.04
CA ARG A 235 0.90 26.76 15.29
C ARG A 235 1.83 26.44 16.46
N ALA A 236 2.74 25.48 16.29
CA ALA A 236 3.72 25.11 17.32
C ALA A 236 4.63 26.29 17.68
N LYS A 237 5.07 27.05 16.67
CA LYS A 237 5.84 28.30 16.85
C LYS A 237 5.07 29.34 17.66
N LYS A 238 3.78 29.57 17.35
CA LYS A 238 2.92 30.49 18.12
C LYS A 238 2.69 30.04 19.57
N GLN A 239 2.64 28.74 19.80
CA GLN A 239 2.49 28.16 21.14
C GLN A 239 3.81 28.10 21.92
N GLY A 240 4.95 28.44 21.31
CA GLY A 240 6.26 28.37 21.95
C GLY A 240 6.79 26.94 22.13
N ILE A 241 6.15 25.94 21.52
CA ILE A 241 6.52 24.51 21.60
C ILE A 241 7.19 24.12 20.29
N LEU A 242 8.22 24.86 19.88
CA LEU A 242 8.95 24.58 18.66
C LEU A 242 10.05 23.57 18.95
N THR A 243 9.80 22.30 18.61
CA THR A 243 10.76 21.21 18.81
C THR A 243 11.53 20.84 17.55
N ARG A 244 10.99 21.16 16.37
CA ARG A 244 11.47 20.64 15.07
C ARG A 244 11.57 21.71 14.00
N THR A 245 12.33 21.42 12.96
CA THR A 245 12.46 22.31 11.79
C THR A 245 11.20 22.28 10.93
N LEU A 246 11.04 23.27 10.04
CA LEU A 246 9.91 23.33 9.11
C LEU A 246 9.93 22.11 8.16
N GLU A 247 11.10 21.72 7.67
CA GLU A 247 11.25 20.59 6.76
C GLU A 247 10.86 19.28 7.45
N GLU A 248 11.35 19.02 8.66
CA GLU A 248 11.00 17.81 9.42
C GLU A 248 9.51 17.72 9.75
N THR A 249 8.87 18.85 10.06
CA THR A 249 7.42 18.88 10.33
C THR A 249 6.61 18.63 9.06
N GLN A 250 7.05 19.17 7.92
CA GLN A 250 6.45 18.89 6.62
C GLN A 250 6.62 17.43 6.21
N GLU A 251 7.83 16.86 6.31
CA GLU A 251 8.07 15.45 5.98
C GLU A 251 7.21 14.51 6.83
N ARG A 252 7.11 14.76 8.13
CA ARG A 252 6.26 13.98 9.04
C ARG A 252 4.78 14.09 8.70
N THR A 253 4.31 15.28 8.37
CA THR A 253 2.89 15.47 8.02
C THR A 253 2.55 14.85 6.67
N VAL A 254 3.44 14.92 5.68
CA VAL A 254 3.32 14.16 4.44
C VAL A 254 3.25 12.66 4.74
N GLN A 255 4.18 12.14 5.54
CA GLN A 255 4.16 10.73 5.91
C GLN A 255 2.86 10.32 6.61
N LYS A 256 2.32 11.17 7.50
CA LYS A 256 1.03 10.95 8.14
C LYS A 256 -0.12 10.90 7.14
N VAL A 257 -0.15 11.79 6.15
CA VAL A 257 -1.20 11.80 5.12
C VAL A 257 -1.19 10.49 4.32
N PHE A 258 -0.01 10.01 3.91
CA PHE A 258 0.09 8.71 3.25
C PHE A 258 -0.28 7.54 4.17
N ALA A 259 0.09 7.59 5.46
CA ALA A 259 -0.26 6.56 6.43
C ALA A 259 -1.77 6.51 6.70
N GLU A 260 -2.43 7.67 6.80
CA GLU A 260 -3.90 7.79 6.90
C GLU A 260 -4.58 7.15 5.68
N LEU A 261 -4.03 7.36 4.47
CA LEU A 261 -4.52 6.75 3.23
C LEU A 261 -4.44 5.21 3.31
N GLU A 262 -3.27 4.65 3.57
CA GLU A 262 -3.12 3.18 3.66
C GLU A 262 -3.91 2.56 4.80
N TYR A 263 -4.07 3.27 5.93
CA TYR A 263 -4.96 2.80 6.99
C TYR A 263 -6.39 2.66 6.49
N LYS A 264 -6.91 3.65 5.76
CA LYS A 264 -8.22 3.56 5.11
C LYS A 264 -8.29 2.40 4.11
N ARG A 265 -7.24 2.20 3.30
CA ARG A 265 -7.18 1.05 2.37
C ARG A 265 -7.35 -0.28 3.09
N ARG A 266 -6.59 -0.47 4.18
CA ARG A 266 -6.59 -1.71 4.98
C ARG A 266 -7.90 -1.90 5.72
N ASP A 267 -8.48 -0.84 6.25
CA ASP A 267 -9.78 -0.88 6.92
C ASP A 267 -10.88 -1.35 5.95
N VAL A 268 -10.93 -0.76 4.74
CA VAL A 268 -11.91 -1.19 3.72
C VAL A 268 -11.65 -2.64 3.29
N GLU A 269 -10.40 -3.03 3.06
CA GLU A 269 -10.04 -4.40 2.69
C GLU A 269 -10.43 -5.42 3.78
N GLU A 270 -10.25 -5.07 5.05
CA GLU A 270 -10.67 -5.90 6.18
C GLU A 270 -12.20 -6.01 6.27
N ARG A 271 -12.92 -4.89 6.08
CA ARG A 271 -14.38 -4.89 6.01
C ARG A 271 -14.89 -5.79 4.89
N LEU A 272 -14.32 -5.68 3.69
CA LEU A 272 -14.69 -6.49 2.53
C LEU A 272 -14.43 -7.98 2.80
N ARG A 273 -13.26 -8.34 3.34
CA ARG A 273 -12.93 -9.74 3.69
C ARG A 273 -13.91 -10.31 4.73
N LYS A 274 -14.33 -9.50 5.70
CA LYS A 274 -15.33 -9.87 6.71
C LYS A 274 -16.72 -10.05 6.08
N ASN A 275 -17.09 -9.23 5.11
CA ASN A 275 -18.35 -9.36 4.37
C ASN A 275 -18.35 -10.67 3.54
N GLU A 276 -17.30 -10.91 2.76
CA GLU A 276 -17.16 -12.10 1.93
C GLU A 276 -17.14 -13.39 2.77
N GLY A 277 -16.49 -13.38 3.93
CA GLY A 277 -16.49 -14.50 4.87
C GLY A 277 -17.90 -14.84 5.36
N ARG A 278 -18.71 -13.83 5.70
CA ARG A 278 -20.10 -14.01 6.13
C ARG A 278 -20.98 -14.56 5.02
N GLU A 279 -20.77 -14.13 3.78
CA GLU A 279 -21.52 -14.64 2.64
C GLU A 279 -21.19 -16.10 2.35
N ARG A 280 -19.90 -16.48 2.38
CA ARG A 280 -19.48 -17.88 2.21
C ARG A 280 -20.04 -18.78 3.29
N GLU A 281 -20.06 -18.34 4.54
CA GLU A 281 -20.65 -19.11 5.64
C GLU A 281 -22.15 -19.33 5.42
N GLN A 282 -22.90 -18.30 4.99
CA GLN A 282 -24.32 -18.44 4.64
C GLN A 282 -24.53 -19.42 3.48
N GLN A 283 -23.70 -19.34 2.43
CA GLN A 283 -23.76 -20.28 1.31
C GLN A 283 -23.46 -21.72 1.75
N GLU A 284 -22.47 -21.92 2.63
CA GLU A 284 -22.15 -23.24 3.17
C GLU A 284 -23.27 -23.78 4.07
N GLU A 285 -23.88 -22.95 4.89
CA GLU A 285 -25.05 -23.32 5.71
C GLU A 285 -26.24 -23.73 4.85
N GLU A 286 -26.56 -22.97 3.80
CA GLU A 286 -27.62 -23.31 2.85
C GLU A 286 -27.31 -24.63 2.12
N GLN A 287 -26.09 -24.82 1.64
CA GLN A 287 -25.65 -26.06 1.01
C GLN A 287 -25.70 -27.24 1.99
N ASN A 288 -25.32 -27.03 3.25
CA ASN A 288 -25.39 -28.06 4.29
C ASN A 288 -26.84 -28.39 4.62
N LYS A 289 -27.74 -27.39 4.70
CA LYS A 289 -29.17 -27.60 4.87
C LYS A 289 -29.77 -28.41 3.72
N LEU A 290 -29.43 -28.06 2.48
CA LEU A 290 -29.84 -28.83 1.29
C LEU A 290 -29.28 -30.26 1.29
N LYS A 291 -28.04 -30.46 1.71
CA LYS A 291 -27.44 -31.79 1.89
C LYS A 291 -28.19 -32.58 2.95
N ARG A 292 -28.46 -31.98 4.12
CA ARG A 292 -29.23 -32.60 5.22
C ARG A 292 -30.65 -32.95 4.79
N GLU A 293 -31.34 -32.07 4.06
CA GLU A 293 -32.68 -32.34 3.52
C GLU A 293 -32.64 -33.48 2.50
N ARG A 294 -31.64 -33.50 1.61
CA ARG A 294 -31.44 -34.59 0.64
C ARG A 294 -31.13 -35.92 1.30
N GLU A 295 -30.28 -35.92 2.32
CA GLU A 295 -29.94 -37.11 3.12
C GLU A 295 -31.15 -37.60 3.91
N PHE A 296 -31.90 -36.69 4.51
CA PHE A 296 -33.16 -36.98 5.21
C PHE A 296 -34.18 -37.59 4.25
N GLU A 297 -34.38 -37.01 3.07
CA GLU A 297 -35.33 -37.52 2.08
C GLU A 297 -34.89 -38.88 1.53
N ARG A 298 -33.59 -39.07 1.25
CA ARG A 298 -33.03 -40.37 0.87
C ARG A 298 -33.27 -41.41 1.97
N GLY A 299 -32.92 -41.10 3.21
CA GLY A 299 -33.14 -41.98 4.36
C GLY A 299 -34.61 -42.29 4.62
N TRP A 300 -35.51 -41.32 4.37
CA TRP A 300 -36.96 -41.53 4.45
C TRP A 300 -37.47 -42.47 3.34
N ARG A 301 -37.01 -42.30 2.09
CA ARG A 301 -37.35 -43.19 0.96
C ARG A 301 -36.83 -44.62 1.20
N ASP A 302 -35.60 -44.75 1.68
CA ASP A 302 -34.95 -46.04 1.94
C ASP A 302 -35.44 -46.70 3.24
N GLY A 303 -36.12 -45.94 4.11
CA GLY A 303 -36.64 -46.39 5.38
C GLY A 303 -37.53 -47.63 5.24
N LYS A 304 -37.27 -48.64 6.09
CA LYS A 304 -38.00 -49.93 6.13
C LYS A 304 -39.52 -49.77 6.09
N ARG A 305 -40.08 -48.71 6.66
CA ARG A 305 -41.54 -48.48 6.69
C ARG A 305 -42.13 -48.12 5.32
N VAL A 306 -41.44 -47.32 4.50
CA VAL A 306 -41.89 -46.99 3.13
C VAL A 306 -41.70 -48.19 2.21
N ASN A 307 -40.53 -48.85 2.26
CA ASN A 307 -40.28 -50.07 1.52
C ASN A 307 -41.25 -51.20 1.88
N HIS A 308 -41.60 -51.38 3.16
CA HIS A 308 -42.58 -52.37 3.60
C HIS A 308 -44.00 -51.98 3.19
N ARG A 309 -44.38 -50.69 3.21
CA ARG A 309 -45.70 -50.21 2.78
C ARG A 309 -45.91 -50.32 1.26
N VAL A 310 -44.92 -49.91 0.47
CA VAL A 310 -44.93 -50.03 -1.01
C VAL A 310 -44.83 -51.49 -1.43
N GLY A 311 -44.02 -52.30 -0.73
CA GLY A 311 -43.96 -53.75 -0.91
C GLY A 311 -45.30 -54.43 -0.60
N ASN A 312 -45.96 -54.04 0.49
CA ASN A 312 -47.28 -54.58 0.87
C ASN A 312 -48.38 -54.20 -0.15
N TRP A 313 -48.37 -52.97 -0.69
CA TRP A 313 -49.31 -52.56 -1.74
C TRP A 313 -49.06 -53.26 -3.08
N ARG A 314 -47.80 -53.42 -3.50
CA ARG A 314 -47.44 -54.21 -4.69
C ARG A 314 -47.89 -55.68 -4.57
N ASN A 315 -47.77 -56.25 -3.37
CA ASN A 315 -48.22 -57.62 -3.09
C ASN A 315 -49.76 -57.73 -3.04
N PHE A 316 -50.45 -56.71 -2.53
CA PHE A 316 -51.92 -56.64 -2.53
C PHE A 316 -52.49 -56.57 -3.96
N ASN A 317 -51.90 -55.75 -4.84
CA ASN A 317 -52.34 -55.65 -6.24
C ASN A 317 -52.09 -56.94 -7.04
N LYS A 318 -50.96 -57.64 -6.78
CA LYS A 318 -50.70 -58.97 -7.36
C LYS A 318 -51.72 -60.03 -6.93
N LYS A 319 -52.32 -59.89 -5.75
CA LYS A 319 -53.39 -60.76 -5.25
C LYS A 319 -54.76 -60.50 -5.92
N GLN A 320 -54.98 -59.34 -6.53
CA GLN A 320 -56.22 -59.02 -7.25
C GLN A 320 -56.20 -59.38 -8.75
N LYS A 321 -55.03 -59.70 -9.32
CA LYS A 321 -54.87 -60.12 -10.73
C LYS A 321 -54.83 -61.64 -10.94
N LYS A 322 -55.27 -62.42 -9.96
CA LYS A 322 -55.47 -63.88 -10.04
C LYS A 322 -56.93 -64.19 -9.83
#